data_AF-A0A1Q3WVK4-F1
#
_entry.id   AF-A0A1Q3WVK4-F1
#
_cell.length_a   1.000
_cell.length_b   1.000
_cell.length_c   1.000
_cell.angle_alpha   90.00
_cell.angle_beta   90.00
_cell.angle_gamma   90.00
#
_symmetry.space_group_name_H-M   'P 1'
#
loop_
_entity.id
_entity.type
_entity.pdbx_description
1 polymer ?
#
loop_
_entity_poly.entity_id
_entity_poly.type
_entity_poly.pdbx_seq_one_letter_code
_entity_poly.pdbx_strand_id
1 'polypeptide(L)'
;MFIYVSGVDGKPSGQRASLDFYGDTIALPCEYLAVVDYTGPLSDESIREFYERISATDYQPVVEQLLAYKKKNKPDDWLFYQLIRKTAETASPKADNYYRYTLYKWFLLNKTGYDANLCLAGDKLMFYVQSNDNIYDIPYHTENGKQYVCLNYHDYVSIDIVNHKLHKVEVDIPGIKTSFSYKLTHMPNFAAGDYKEKDLEFNYRDVEYRIKVKTSDKVKTILANYPVTDYRSYFDMPLSKGTYASLIPQLKENIHGMNVRDGVDYLMRFTRYAFAYEADQDNFGKEKHLSAEQTLLYDHSDCEDRAALFYYLVKEIYNLPMIVLAYPHHLTIAVKFDKPIGKAIDYNGSKYSVCEPTPQRQDLPIGKVSHELRNVDYEIVLAYEPN
;
A
#
# COMPACT_ATOMS: atom_id res chain seq x y z
N MET A 1 -16.04 -23.31 15.30
CA MET A 1 -16.32 -24.43 16.22
C MET A 1 -15.61 -25.64 15.65
N PHE A 2 -14.45 -26.01 16.19
CA PHE A 2 -13.67 -27.12 15.68
C PHE A 2 -13.91 -28.34 16.57
N ILE A 3 -14.31 -29.46 15.95
CA ILE A 3 -14.53 -30.75 16.61
C ILE A 3 -13.21 -31.52 16.53
N TYR A 4 -12.69 -31.95 17.68
CA TYR A 4 -11.54 -32.86 17.77
C TYR A 4 -12.02 -34.31 17.57
N VAL A 5 -11.35 -35.06 16.70
CA VAL A 5 -11.42 -36.52 16.66
C VAL A 5 -10.00 -37.05 16.81
N SER A 6 -9.75 -37.84 17.86
CA SER A 6 -8.47 -38.47 18.16
C SER A 6 -8.24 -39.68 17.25
N GLY A 7 -7.18 -39.65 16.44
CA GLY A 7 -6.67 -40.80 15.69
C GLY A 7 -5.46 -41.42 16.38
N VAL A 8 -5.51 -42.75 16.55
CA VAL A 8 -4.47 -43.61 17.10
C VAL A 8 -3.46 -43.90 16.00
N ASP A 9 -2.29 -43.26 16.09
CA ASP A 9 -0.96 -43.70 15.65
C ASP A 9 -0.04 -42.46 15.58
N GLY A 10 1.11 -42.52 16.25
CA GLY A 10 2.00 -41.39 16.61
C GLY A 10 2.67 -40.59 15.49
N LYS A 11 1.92 -40.15 14.47
CA LYS A 11 2.24 -38.97 13.64
C LYS A 11 1.03 -38.03 13.71
N PRO A 12 1.21 -36.72 14.00
CA PRO A 12 0.09 -35.80 13.91
C PRO A 12 -0.42 -35.85 12.46
N SER A 13 -1.67 -36.29 12.25
CA SER A 13 -2.34 -36.09 10.97
C SER A 13 -2.58 -34.59 10.83
N GLY A 14 -1.57 -33.90 10.31
CA GLY A 14 -1.54 -32.44 10.19
C GLY A 14 -2.74 -31.96 9.39
N GLN A 15 -3.69 -31.35 10.09
CA GLN A 15 -4.79 -30.66 9.43
C GLN A 15 -4.18 -29.38 8.87
N ARG A 16 -3.82 -29.41 7.58
CA ARG A 16 -3.29 -28.23 6.87
C ARG A 16 -4.22 -27.05 7.09
N ALA A 17 -3.71 -25.97 7.66
CA ALA A 17 -4.47 -24.74 7.77
C ALA A 17 -4.68 -24.18 6.36
N SER A 18 -5.92 -24.21 5.89
CA SER A 18 -6.32 -23.58 4.64
C SER A 18 -6.56 -22.10 4.90
N LEU A 19 -5.68 -21.26 4.38
CA LEU A 19 -5.69 -19.82 4.59
C LEU A 19 -6.15 -19.13 3.31
N ASP A 20 -7.29 -18.43 3.36
CA ASP A 20 -7.71 -17.52 2.30
C ASP A 20 -6.81 -16.28 2.33
N PHE A 21 -6.08 -16.02 1.26
CA PHE A 21 -5.26 -14.83 1.10
C PHE A 21 -5.69 -14.10 -0.16
N TYR A 22 -6.66 -13.20 0.02
CA TYR A 22 -7.19 -12.35 -1.05
C TYR A 22 -7.58 -13.14 -2.30
N GLY A 23 -8.34 -14.23 -2.14
CA GLY A 23 -8.82 -15.08 -3.24
C GLY A 23 -7.94 -16.29 -3.53
N ASP A 24 -6.68 -16.31 -3.05
CA ASP A 24 -5.84 -17.50 -3.09
C ASP A 24 -6.12 -18.38 -1.86
N THR A 25 -6.40 -19.66 -2.06
CA THR A 25 -6.39 -20.63 -0.97
C THR A 25 -4.99 -21.22 -0.84
N ILE A 26 -4.31 -20.88 0.25
CA ILE A 26 -2.96 -21.36 0.55
C ILE A 26 -3.06 -22.41 1.64
N ALA A 27 -2.64 -23.64 1.33
CA ALA A 27 -2.46 -24.68 2.34
C ALA A 27 -1.11 -24.47 3.02
N LEU A 28 -1.12 -23.83 4.20
CA LEU A 28 0.09 -23.63 4.97
C LEU A 28 0.25 -24.78 5.97
N PRO A 29 1.41 -25.44 6.00
CA PRO A 29 1.70 -26.52 6.94
C PRO A 29 2.04 -25.94 8.32
N CYS A 30 1.17 -25.09 8.88
CA CYS A 30 1.39 -24.39 10.15
C CYS A 30 1.54 -25.35 11.33
N GLU A 31 1.07 -26.60 11.22
CA GLU A 31 1.30 -27.64 12.22
C GLU A 31 2.80 -27.97 12.42
N TYR A 32 3.66 -27.64 11.45
CA TYR A 32 5.10 -27.80 11.53
C TYR A 32 5.79 -26.61 12.23
N LEU A 33 5.10 -25.48 12.39
CA LEU A 33 5.51 -24.44 13.31
C LEU A 33 5.09 -24.88 14.71
N ALA A 34 5.94 -25.68 15.37
CA ALA A 34 5.76 -25.96 16.79
C ALA A 34 5.63 -24.62 17.54
N VAL A 35 4.67 -24.50 18.48
CA VAL A 35 4.52 -23.30 19.29
C VAL A 35 5.71 -23.21 20.24
N VAL A 36 6.72 -22.43 19.85
CA VAL A 36 7.85 -22.10 20.69
C VAL A 36 7.39 -21.00 21.63
N ASP A 37 7.18 -21.38 22.89
CA ASP A 37 6.70 -20.39 23.85
C ASP A 37 7.74 -19.31 24.15
N TYR A 38 7.26 -18.10 24.43
CA TYR A 38 8.07 -16.94 24.82
C TYR A 38 7.51 -16.35 26.12
N THR A 39 8.13 -16.72 27.23
CA THR A 39 7.74 -16.32 28.60
C THR A 39 8.82 -15.53 29.32
N GLY A 40 10.00 -15.40 28.72
CA GLY A 40 11.12 -14.63 29.26
C GLY A 40 10.91 -13.11 29.17
N PRO A 41 11.73 -12.33 29.89
CA PRO A 41 11.74 -10.87 29.75
C PRO A 41 12.25 -10.46 28.36
N LEU A 42 11.85 -9.27 27.90
CA LEU A 42 12.46 -8.66 26.71
C LEU A 42 13.94 -8.37 26.98
N SER A 43 14.79 -9.24 26.46
CA SER A 43 16.25 -9.27 26.64
C SER A 43 16.89 -9.96 25.45
N ASP A 44 18.17 -9.65 25.18
CA ASP A 44 18.96 -10.32 24.17
C ASP A 44 19.00 -11.84 24.38
N GLU A 45 19.18 -12.28 25.63
CA GLU A 45 19.25 -13.69 25.99
C GLU A 45 17.94 -14.41 25.63
N SER A 46 16.80 -13.88 26.08
CA SER A 46 15.50 -14.53 25.83
C SER A 46 15.13 -14.56 24.35
N ILE A 47 15.51 -13.53 23.58
CA ILE A 47 15.25 -13.48 22.13
C ILE A 47 16.18 -14.44 21.37
N ARG A 48 17.45 -14.55 21.78
CA ARG A 48 18.39 -15.53 21.21
C ARG A 48 17.94 -16.95 21.49
N GLU A 49 17.55 -17.26 22.73
CA GLU A 49 16.99 -18.56 23.10
C GLU A 49 15.74 -18.90 22.29
N PHE A 50 14.85 -17.93 22.09
CA PHE A 50 13.69 -18.11 21.22
C PHE A 50 14.13 -18.45 19.79
N TYR A 51 15.05 -17.69 19.21
CA TYR A 51 15.55 -17.91 17.85
C TYR A 51 16.20 -19.29 17.69
N GLU A 52 17.01 -19.73 18.65
CA GLU A 52 17.63 -21.05 18.64
C GLU A 52 16.57 -22.16 18.71
N ARG A 53 15.58 -22.02 19.59
CA ARG A 53 14.49 -23.00 19.75
C ARG A 53 13.64 -23.10 18.50
N ILE A 54 13.21 -21.98 17.91
CA ILE A 54 12.42 -22.01 16.67
C ILE A 54 13.24 -22.51 15.49
N SER A 55 14.54 -22.20 15.43
CA SER A 55 15.45 -22.73 14.40
C SER A 55 15.68 -24.25 14.52
N ALA A 56 15.46 -24.83 15.70
CA ALA A 56 15.53 -26.28 15.91
C ALA A 56 14.22 -27.01 15.60
N THR A 57 13.14 -26.29 15.28
CA THR A 57 11.87 -26.88 14.81
C THR A 57 11.94 -27.25 13.32
N ASP A 58 10.98 -28.04 12.86
CA ASP A 58 10.80 -28.40 11.44
C ASP A 58 10.08 -27.27 10.68
N TYR A 59 10.56 -26.03 10.78
CA TYR A 59 9.91 -24.85 10.20
C TYR A 59 10.00 -24.80 8.65
N GLN A 60 10.89 -25.59 8.05
CA GLN A 60 11.26 -25.55 6.65
C GLN A 60 10.05 -25.72 5.71
N PRO A 61 9.10 -26.65 5.93
CA PRO A 61 7.91 -26.78 5.09
C PRO A 61 7.08 -25.49 4.99
N VAL A 62 7.02 -24.68 6.06
CA VAL A 62 6.30 -23.40 6.01
C VAL A 62 7.06 -22.38 5.18
N VAL A 63 8.37 -22.27 5.39
CA VAL A 63 9.22 -21.34 4.61
C VAL A 63 9.22 -21.71 3.13
N GLU A 64 9.33 -22.99 2.80
CA GLU A 64 9.25 -23.50 1.43
C GLU A 64 7.90 -23.18 0.78
N GLN A 65 6.79 -23.32 1.51
CA GLN A 65 5.46 -22.98 1.00
C GLN A 65 5.30 -21.47 0.78
N LEU A 66 5.83 -20.63 1.68
CA LEU A 66 5.85 -19.17 1.50
C LEU A 66 6.70 -18.76 0.29
N LEU A 67 7.88 -19.35 0.13
CA LEU A 67 8.76 -19.10 -1.02
C LEU A 67 8.15 -19.63 -2.33
N ALA A 68 7.45 -20.77 -2.30
CA ALA A 68 6.72 -21.28 -3.44
C ALA A 68 5.59 -20.33 -3.85
N TYR A 69 4.85 -19.78 -2.88
CA TYR A 69 3.87 -18.72 -3.12
C TYR A 69 4.52 -17.49 -3.74
N LYS A 70 5.61 -16.98 -3.16
CA LYS A 70 6.36 -15.82 -3.66
C LYS A 70 6.82 -16.03 -5.10
N LYS A 71 7.35 -17.22 -5.43
CA LYS A 71 7.80 -17.58 -6.77
C LYS A 71 6.66 -17.68 -7.78
N LYS A 72 5.54 -18.28 -7.39
CA LYS A 72 4.38 -18.51 -8.26
C LYS A 72 3.63 -17.21 -8.56
N ASN A 73 3.29 -16.46 -7.52
CA ASN A 73 2.38 -15.33 -7.60
C ASN A 73 3.08 -13.98 -7.71
N LYS A 74 4.39 -13.93 -7.41
CA LYS A 74 5.22 -12.71 -7.45
C LYS A 74 4.54 -11.51 -6.75
N PRO A 75 4.02 -11.67 -5.52
CA PRO A 75 3.47 -10.55 -4.78
C PRO A 75 4.56 -9.51 -4.53
N ASP A 76 4.19 -8.23 -4.52
CA ASP A 76 5.04 -7.17 -3.99
C ASP A 76 5.35 -7.44 -2.50
N ASP A 77 6.48 -6.92 -2.00
CA ASP A 77 6.96 -7.28 -0.67
C ASP A 77 5.96 -6.90 0.44
N TRP A 78 5.25 -5.77 0.29
CA TRP A 78 4.17 -5.40 1.20
C TRP A 78 3.06 -6.45 1.26
N LEU A 79 2.58 -6.94 0.11
CA LEU A 79 1.57 -8.02 0.08
C LEU A 79 2.13 -9.32 0.64
N PHE A 80 3.38 -9.66 0.31
CA PHE A 80 4.02 -10.84 0.87
C PHE A 80 4.17 -10.77 2.40
N TYR A 81 4.46 -9.58 2.95
CA TYR A 81 4.47 -9.36 4.39
C TYR A 81 3.09 -9.54 5.01
N GLN A 82 2.01 -9.13 4.35
CA GLN A 82 0.64 -9.42 4.82
C GLN A 82 0.37 -10.93 4.91
N LEU A 83 0.91 -11.73 3.99
CA LEU A 83 0.86 -13.20 4.09
C LEU A 83 1.67 -13.71 5.29
N ILE A 84 2.89 -13.20 5.49
CA ILE A 84 3.72 -13.56 6.67
C ILE A 84 2.99 -13.23 7.97
N ARG A 85 2.36 -12.05 8.08
CA ARG A 85 1.56 -11.65 9.25
C ARG A 85 0.44 -12.65 9.52
N LYS A 86 -0.26 -13.10 8.47
CA LYS A 86 -1.36 -14.05 8.62
C LYS A 86 -0.88 -15.45 8.99
N THR A 87 0.27 -15.88 8.46
CA THR A 87 0.95 -17.12 8.88
C THR A 87 1.36 -17.05 10.35
N ALA A 88 1.96 -15.94 10.79
CA ALA A 88 2.33 -15.73 12.18
C ALA A 88 1.10 -15.69 13.10
N GLU A 89 0.00 -15.03 12.68
CA GLU A 89 -1.26 -15.00 13.44
C GLU A 89 -1.87 -16.39 13.60
N THR A 90 -1.78 -17.23 12.57
CA THR A 90 -2.30 -18.60 12.61
C THR A 90 -1.47 -19.49 13.54
N ALA A 91 -0.15 -19.33 13.55
CA ALA A 91 0.76 -20.16 14.36
C ALA A 91 0.91 -19.66 15.81
N SER A 92 0.90 -18.34 16.02
CA SER A 92 1.03 -17.68 17.30
C SER A 92 0.15 -16.43 17.32
N PRO A 93 -1.14 -16.57 17.66
CA PRO A 93 -2.08 -15.44 17.65
C PRO A 93 -1.58 -14.25 18.46
N LYS A 94 -1.75 -13.03 17.91
CA LYS A 94 -1.34 -11.79 18.57
C LYS A 94 -2.03 -11.62 19.93
N ALA A 95 -3.28 -12.05 20.04
CA ALA A 95 -4.08 -11.96 21.26
C ALA A 95 -3.56 -12.85 22.40
N ASP A 96 -2.91 -13.97 22.08
CA ASP A 96 -2.39 -14.89 23.09
C ASP A 96 -1.04 -14.42 23.63
N ASN A 97 -0.14 -13.99 22.73
CA ASN A 97 1.18 -13.48 23.10
C ASN A 97 1.73 -12.56 22.00
N TYR A 98 1.71 -11.26 22.28
CA TYR A 98 2.16 -10.22 21.35
C TYR A 98 3.64 -10.34 20.97
N TYR A 99 4.53 -10.63 21.93
CA TYR A 99 5.96 -10.75 21.67
C TYR A 99 6.26 -11.98 20.82
N ARG A 100 5.66 -13.13 21.15
CA ARG A 100 5.79 -14.35 20.36
C ARG A 100 5.29 -14.10 18.93
N TYR A 101 4.12 -13.51 18.73
CA TYR A 101 3.62 -13.13 17.41
C TYR A 101 4.63 -12.27 16.62
N THR A 102 5.22 -11.27 17.26
CA THR A 102 6.21 -10.37 16.63
C THR A 102 7.50 -11.11 16.27
N LEU A 103 7.99 -11.99 17.14
CA LEU A 103 9.17 -12.82 16.89
C LEU A 103 8.94 -13.81 15.74
N TYR A 104 7.74 -14.39 15.60
CA TYR A 104 7.40 -15.25 14.46
C TYR A 104 7.40 -14.47 13.14
N LYS A 105 6.85 -13.24 13.10
CA LYS A 105 6.94 -12.37 11.92
C LYS A 105 8.40 -12.10 11.52
N TRP A 106 9.21 -11.70 12.48
CA TRP A 106 10.64 -11.42 12.27
C TRP A 106 11.40 -12.65 11.78
N PHE A 107 11.18 -13.81 12.40
CA PHE A 107 11.80 -15.06 12.00
C PHE A 107 11.43 -15.44 10.55
N LEU A 108 10.14 -15.45 10.22
CA LEU A 108 9.67 -15.82 8.88
C LEU A 108 10.15 -14.84 7.80
N LEU A 109 10.18 -13.54 8.11
CA LEU A 109 10.66 -12.53 7.17
C LEU A 109 12.16 -12.73 6.85
N ASN A 110 12.98 -13.03 7.87
CA ASN A 110 14.39 -13.37 7.65
C ASN A 110 14.58 -14.71 6.91
N LYS A 111 13.85 -15.77 7.30
CA LYS A 111 13.95 -17.09 6.64
C LYS A 111 13.45 -17.07 5.19
N THR A 112 12.71 -16.03 4.79
CA THR A 112 12.29 -15.79 3.40
C THR A 112 13.18 -14.79 2.65
N GLY A 113 14.31 -14.38 3.24
CA GLY A 113 15.42 -13.70 2.57
C GLY A 113 15.52 -12.19 2.78
N TYR A 114 14.65 -11.59 3.61
CA TYR A 114 14.71 -10.16 3.88
C TYR A 114 15.64 -9.82 5.05
N ASP A 115 16.26 -8.65 5.01
CA ASP A 115 17.07 -8.14 6.10
C ASP A 115 16.18 -7.49 7.18
N ALA A 116 15.84 -8.24 8.22
CA ALA A 116 14.97 -7.75 9.29
C ALA A 116 15.62 -7.90 10.67
N ASN A 117 15.54 -6.86 11.49
CA ASN A 117 16.17 -6.82 12.82
C ASN A 117 15.15 -6.45 13.91
N LEU A 118 15.58 -6.61 15.16
CA LEU A 118 14.81 -6.26 16.34
C LEU A 118 15.59 -5.25 17.17
N CYS A 119 14.88 -4.29 17.76
CA CYS A 119 15.41 -3.41 18.78
C CYS A 119 14.51 -3.44 20.02
N LEU A 120 15.11 -3.26 21.19
CA LEU A 120 14.41 -3.02 22.45
C LEU A 120 14.34 -1.51 22.70
N ALA A 121 13.16 -1.04 23.10
CA ALA A 121 12.91 0.34 23.50
C ALA A 121 12.15 0.31 24.84
N GLY A 122 12.90 0.18 25.95
CA GLY A 122 12.29 -0.08 27.26
C GLY A 122 11.62 -1.47 27.28
N ASP A 123 10.31 -1.50 27.52
CA ASP A 123 9.47 -2.70 27.51
C ASP A 123 8.85 -3.00 26.15
N LYS A 124 9.33 -2.36 25.07
CA LYS A 124 8.78 -2.53 23.72
C LYS A 124 9.75 -3.29 22.82
N LEU A 125 9.20 -4.24 22.07
CA LEU A 125 9.89 -4.96 21.01
C LEU A 125 9.61 -4.28 19.67
N MET A 126 10.62 -3.65 19.10
CA MET A 126 10.54 -2.92 17.83
C MET A 126 11.05 -3.81 16.69
N PHE A 127 10.26 -3.96 15.64
CA PHE A 127 10.56 -4.85 14.52
C PHE A 127 10.79 -4.04 13.25
N TYR A 128 12.00 -4.12 12.70
CA TYR A 128 12.38 -3.35 11.52
C TYR A 128 12.72 -4.24 10.33
N VAL A 129 12.55 -3.69 9.13
CA VAL A 129 13.04 -4.27 7.88
C VAL A 129 13.87 -3.24 7.11
N GLN A 130 14.96 -3.68 6.48
CA GLN A 130 15.77 -2.83 5.63
C GLN A 130 14.98 -2.41 4.40
N SER A 131 14.93 -1.12 4.08
CA SER A 131 14.29 -0.60 2.87
C SER A 131 15.12 0.51 2.25
N ASN A 132 15.01 0.66 0.94
CA ASN A 132 15.60 1.78 0.19
C ASN A 132 14.53 2.80 -0.24
N ASP A 133 13.26 2.58 0.11
CA ASP A 133 12.19 3.53 -0.19
C ASP A 133 12.19 4.67 0.83
N ASN A 134 11.76 5.86 0.40
CA ASN A 134 11.57 7.00 1.30
C ASN A 134 10.30 6.80 2.12
N ILE A 135 10.42 6.94 3.44
CA ILE A 135 9.35 6.73 4.41
C ILE A 135 9.27 7.94 5.33
N TYR A 136 8.08 8.52 5.50
CA TYR A 136 7.93 9.85 6.10
C TYR A 136 7.22 9.86 7.46
N ASP A 137 6.30 8.93 7.73
CA ASP A 137 5.39 8.99 8.88
C ASP A 137 5.61 7.92 9.95
N ILE A 138 6.54 7.00 9.73
CA ILE A 138 6.89 5.96 10.70
C ILE A 138 8.38 5.95 11.05
N PRO A 139 8.73 5.53 12.28
CA PRO A 139 10.12 5.53 12.72
C PRO A 139 11.01 4.60 11.90
N TYR A 140 12.21 5.08 11.63
CA TYR A 140 13.29 4.30 11.06
C TYR A 140 14.61 4.63 11.76
N HIS A 141 15.60 3.76 11.61
CA HIS A 141 16.98 4.05 11.99
C HIS A 141 17.91 3.73 10.82
N THR A 142 19.11 4.32 10.85
CA THR A 142 20.13 4.08 9.83
C THR A 142 21.31 3.37 10.45
N GLU A 143 21.74 2.27 9.83
CA GLU A 143 22.92 1.51 10.23
C GLU A 143 23.75 1.21 8.97
N ASN A 144 25.04 1.54 8.99
CA ASN A 144 25.97 1.31 7.86
C ASN A 144 25.45 1.86 6.51
N GLY A 145 24.79 3.02 6.54
CA GLY A 145 24.22 3.66 5.35
C GLY A 145 22.93 3.00 4.82
N LYS A 146 22.36 2.02 5.55
CA LYS A 146 21.09 1.37 5.22
C LYS A 146 19.99 1.83 6.18
N GLN A 147 18.83 2.15 5.63
CA GLN A 147 17.63 2.48 6.41
C GLN A 147 16.89 1.20 6.82
N TYR A 148 16.46 1.14 8.08
CA TYR A 148 15.65 0.09 8.66
C TYR A 148 14.35 0.71 9.19
N VAL A 149 13.21 0.30 8.65
CA VAL A 149 11.89 0.90 8.83
C VAL A 149 11.03 0.06 9.77
N CYS A 150 10.37 0.67 10.76
CA CYS A 150 9.64 -0.03 11.82
C CYS A 150 8.27 -0.57 11.35
N LEU A 151 8.15 -1.88 11.20
CA LEU A 151 6.95 -2.56 10.71
C LEU A 151 5.81 -2.69 11.73
N ASN A 152 6.08 -2.59 13.04
CA ASN A 152 5.08 -2.79 14.09
C ASN A 152 4.82 -1.54 14.93
N TYR A 153 5.21 -0.35 14.45
CA TYR A 153 5.00 0.89 15.21
C TYR A 153 3.52 1.11 15.56
N HIS A 154 2.63 0.82 14.61
CA HIS A 154 1.17 0.91 14.75
C HIS A 154 0.56 -0.02 15.81
N ASP A 155 1.31 -1.00 16.33
CA ASP A 155 0.82 -1.88 17.39
C ASP A 155 0.84 -1.22 18.77
N TYR A 156 1.46 -0.05 18.90
CA TYR A 156 1.60 0.68 20.16
C TYR A 156 0.84 2.01 20.13
N VAL A 157 0.19 2.37 21.25
CA VAL A 157 -0.59 3.63 21.38
C VAL A 157 0.32 4.87 21.37
N SER A 158 1.49 4.76 21.99
CA SER A 158 2.55 5.76 21.94
C SER A 158 3.91 5.09 22.17
N ILE A 159 4.92 5.57 21.47
CA ILE A 159 6.31 5.18 21.70
C ILE A 159 7.16 6.43 21.63
N ASP A 160 7.75 6.79 22.76
CA ASP A 160 8.77 7.82 22.80
C ASP A 160 10.11 7.19 22.43
N ILE A 161 10.30 6.91 21.15
CA ILE A 161 11.55 6.33 20.61
C ILE A 161 12.71 7.30 20.79
N VAL A 162 12.43 8.61 20.87
CA VAL A 162 13.44 9.64 21.06
C VAL A 162 14.05 9.55 22.47
N ASN A 163 13.22 9.32 23.50
CA ASN A 163 13.70 9.18 24.88
C ASN A 163 14.15 7.75 25.25
N HIS A 164 13.69 6.72 24.53
CA HIS A 164 14.18 5.35 24.71
C HIS A 164 15.35 5.07 23.76
N LYS A 165 16.57 4.92 24.30
CA LYS A 165 17.72 4.45 23.51
C LYS A 165 17.37 3.09 22.89
N LEU A 166 17.31 3.04 21.55
CA LEU A 166 17.14 1.80 20.81
C LEU A 166 18.34 0.89 21.06
N HIS A 167 18.08 -0.28 21.63
CA HIS A 167 19.08 -1.33 21.81
C HIS A 167 18.84 -2.45 20.79
N LYS A 168 19.72 -2.57 19.80
CA LYS A 168 19.60 -3.61 18.77
C LYS A 168 19.91 -4.97 19.37
N VAL A 169 19.05 -5.95 19.08
CA VAL A 169 19.25 -7.33 19.51
C VAL A 169 20.18 -8.05 18.52
N GLU A 170 21.29 -8.56 19.03
CA GLU A 170 22.30 -9.24 18.20
C GLU A 170 22.00 -10.74 18.08
N VAL A 171 21.44 -11.12 16.93
CA VAL A 171 21.21 -12.50 16.50
C VAL A 171 21.81 -12.72 15.11
N ASP A 172 22.71 -13.69 14.99
CA ASP A 172 23.26 -14.07 13.69
C ASP A 172 22.25 -14.93 12.91
N ILE A 173 21.77 -14.37 11.80
CA ILE A 173 20.82 -15.05 10.92
C ILE A 173 21.52 -15.30 9.57
N PRO A 174 21.88 -16.56 9.27
CA PRO A 174 22.54 -16.89 8.02
C PRO A 174 21.55 -16.79 6.85
N GLY A 175 22.05 -16.32 5.70
CA GLY A 175 21.27 -16.26 4.47
C GLY A 175 21.50 -14.98 3.68
N ILE A 176 20.83 -14.91 2.53
CA ILE A 176 20.80 -13.69 1.72
C ILE A 176 19.91 -12.67 2.44
N LYS A 177 20.36 -11.42 2.44
CA LYS A 177 19.69 -10.27 3.06
C LYS A 177 19.31 -9.27 1.97
N THR A 178 18.05 -9.33 1.52
CA THR A 178 17.49 -8.41 0.51
C THR A 178 16.71 -7.27 1.14
N SER A 179 16.74 -6.11 0.49
CA SER A 179 15.91 -4.96 0.85
C SER A 179 14.42 -5.24 0.61
N PHE A 180 13.57 -4.64 1.42
CA PHE A 180 12.12 -4.62 1.29
C PHE A 180 11.65 -3.38 0.52
N SER A 181 10.71 -3.58 -0.41
CA SER A 181 10.03 -2.52 -1.16
C SER A 181 8.57 -2.36 -0.73
N TYR A 182 8.17 -1.16 -0.38
CA TYR A 182 6.78 -0.79 -0.13
C TYR A 182 5.97 -0.62 -1.42
N LYS A 183 6.63 -0.42 -2.58
CA LYS A 183 5.94 -0.25 -3.87
C LYS A 183 4.97 -1.40 -4.16
N LEU A 184 3.73 -1.05 -4.53
CA LEU A 184 2.71 -1.97 -5.02
C LEU A 184 2.57 -1.83 -6.53
N THR A 185 3.02 -2.85 -7.26
CA THR A 185 2.94 -2.94 -8.72
C THR A 185 1.78 -3.82 -9.18
N HIS A 186 1.18 -4.61 -8.28
CA HIS A 186 0.01 -5.43 -8.55
C HIS A 186 -0.92 -5.48 -7.33
N MET A 187 -2.23 -5.44 -7.55
CA MET A 187 -3.22 -5.71 -6.51
C MET A 187 -3.61 -7.20 -6.51
N PRO A 188 -3.90 -7.80 -5.34
CA PRO A 188 -4.30 -9.20 -5.28
C PRO A 188 -5.71 -9.44 -5.86
N ASN A 189 -6.00 -10.69 -6.19
CA ASN A 189 -7.23 -11.08 -6.89
C ASN A 189 -8.39 -11.39 -5.91
N PHE A 190 -9.12 -10.38 -5.46
CA PHE A 190 -10.27 -10.63 -4.58
C PHE A 190 -11.37 -11.49 -5.23
N ALA A 191 -12.08 -12.27 -4.42
CA ALA A 191 -13.22 -13.06 -4.89
C ALA A 191 -14.38 -12.14 -5.31
N ALA A 192 -15.27 -12.62 -6.20
CA ALA A 192 -16.38 -11.81 -6.69
C ALA A 192 -17.28 -11.25 -5.56
N GLY A 193 -17.48 -12.02 -4.49
CA GLY A 193 -18.26 -11.62 -3.31
C GLY A 193 -17.56 -10.63 -2.37
N ASP A 194 -16.27 -10.35 -2.59
CA ASP A 194 -15.51 -9.37 -1.82
C ASP A 194 -15.70 -7.93 -2.34
N TYR A 195 -16.41 -7.76 -3.46
CA TYR A 195 -16.70 -6.46 -4.05
C TYR A 195 -18.11 -5.99 -3.73
N LYS A 196 -18.24 -4.69 -3.49
CA LYS A 196 -19.50 -3.96 -3.38
C LYS A 196 -19.61 -2.97 -4.53
N GLU A 197 -20.81 -2.81 -5.09
CA GLU A 197 -21.07 -1.76 -6.07
C GLU A 197 -21.24 -0.41 -5.36
N LYS A 198 -20.66 0.63 -5.94
CA LYS A 198 -20.77 2.03 -5.55
C LYS A 198 -21.15 2.83 -6.80
N ASP A 199 -22.21 3.61 -6.69
CA ASP A 199 -22.65 4.52 -7.74
C ASP A 199 -21.89 5.85 -7.61
N LEU A 200 -21.30 6.31 -8.70
CA LEU A 200 -20.62 7.59 -8.83
C LEU A 200 -21.34 8.44 -9.87
N GLU A 201 -21.61 9.70 -9.55
CA GLU A 201 -22.39 10.58 -10.41
C GLU A 201 -21.69 11.92 -10.60
N PHE A 202 -21.71 12.46 -11.82
CA PHE A 202 -21.20 13.80 -12.10
C PHE A 202 -21.80 14.37 -13.38
N ASN A 203 -21.70 15.69 -13.54
CA ASN A 203 -22.18 16.38 -14.74
C ASN A 203 -21.01 16.76 -15.67
N TYR A 204 -21.20 16.57 -16.96
CA TYR A 204 -20.28 17.02 -18.01
C TYR A 204 -21.06 17.58 -19.20
N ARG A 205 -20.87 18.87 -19.52
CA ARG A 205 -21.52 19.58 -20.65
C ARG A 205 -23.04 19.31 -20.70
N ASP A 206 -23.73 19.60 -19.60
CA ASP A 206 -25.18 19.44 -19.39
C ASP A 206 -25.71 17.99 -19.42
N VAL A 207 -24.82 16.99 -19.44
CA VAL A 207 -25.18 15.57 -19.35
C VAL A 207 -24.78 15.03 -17.98
N GLU A 208 -25.74 14.40 -17.30
CA GLU A 208 -25.51 13.63 -16.07
C GLU A 208 -24.98 12.24 -16.43
N TYR A 209 -23.80 11.90 -15.89
CA TYR A 209 -23.18 10.59 -16.03
C TYR A 209 -23.28 9.83 -14.72
N ARG A 210 -23.60 8.53 -14.81
CA ARG A 210 -23.61 7.59 -13.69
C ARG A 210 -22.69 6.43 -14.00
N ILE A 211 -21.77 6.13 -13.09
CA ILE A 211 -20.78 5.06 -13.20
C ILE A 211 -20.96 4.11 -12.03
N LYS A 212 -21.10 2.83 -12.34
CA LYS A 212 -21.17 1.77 -11.32
C LYS A 212 -19.80 1.13 -11.15
N VAL A 213 -19.11 1.44 -10.06
CA VAL A 213 -17.79 0.88 -9.77
C VAL A 213 -17.88 -0.19 -8.69
N LYS A 214 -17.13 -1.28 -8.84
CA LYS A 214 -16.93 -2.28 -7.81
C LYS A 214 -15.73 -1.88 -6.96
N THR A 215 -15.88 -1.91 -5.64
CA THR A 215 -14.81 -1.59 -4.69
C THR A 215 -14.75 -2.67 -3.60
N SER A 216 -13.60 -2.82 -2.93
CA SER A 216 -13.44 -3.83 -1.86
C SER A 216 -12.79 -3.25 -0.61
N ASP A 217 -13.41 -3.48 0.55
CA ASP A 217 -12.84 -3.13 1.86
C ASP A 217 -11.55 -3.93 2.18
N LYS A 218 -11.24 -4.99 1.41
CA LYS A 218 -9.95 -5.69 1.49
C LYS A 218 -8.77 -4.76 1.17
N VAL A 219 -8.97 -3.75 0.32
CA VAL A 219 -7.96 -2.72 0.03
C VAL A 219 -7.64 -1.90 1.28
N LYS A 220 -8.66 -1.51 2.07
CA LYS A 220 -8.44 -0.83 3.37
C LYS A 220 -7.62 -1.72 4.31
N THR A 221 -7.91 -3.02 4.33
CA THR A 221 -7.19 -3.97 5.19
C THR A 221 -5.72 -4.13 4.76
N ILE A 222 -5.45 -4.17 3.45
CA ILE A 222 -4.08 -4.24 2.91
C ILE A 222 -3.28 -3.00 3.29
N LEU A 223 -3.90 -1.82 3.18
CA LEU A 223 -3.22 -0.54 3.32
C LEU A 223 -3.37 0.11 4.71
N ALA A 224 -4.01 -0.57 5.66
CA ALA A 224 -4.31 -0.02 6.99
C ALA A 224 -3.07 0.50 7.72
N ASN A 225 -1.94 -0.20 7.57
CA ASN A 225 -0.66 0.11 8.21
C ASN A 225 0.43 0.43 7.19
N TYR A 226 0.04 0.76 5.95
CA TYR A 226 0.98 1.18 4.91
C TYR A 226 1.50 2.58 5.24
N PRO A 227 2.82 2.82 5.23
CA PRO A 227 3.38 4.11 5.60
C PRO A 227 3.22 5.16 4.50
N VAL A 228 3.36 6.43 4.86
CA VAL A 228 3.52 7.53 3.90
C VAL A 228 4.86 7.36 3.19
N THR A 229 4.79 7.26 1.86
CA THR A 229 5.93 7.08 0.94
C THR A 229 5.86 8.13 -0.17
N ASP A 230 6.80 8.13 -1.11
CA ASP A 230 6.75 9.04 -2.26
C ASP A 230 5.41 8.97 -3.01
N TYR A 231 4.93 10.11 -3.53
CA TYR A 231 3.70 10.21 -4.32
C TYR A 231 3.59 9.15 -5.40
N ARG A 232 4.72 8.83 -6.05
CA ARG A 232 4.78 7.83 -7.12
C ARG A 232 4.22 6.47 -6.69
N SER A 233 4.44 6.04 -5.44
CA SER A 233 3.94 4.76 -4.93
C SER A 233 2.41 4.70 -4.89
N TYR A 234 1.74 5.84 -4.69
CA TYR A 234 0.28 5.94 -4.68
C TYR A 234 -0.29 6.12 -6.10
N PHE A 235 0.38 6.96 -6.90
CA PHE A 235 -0.03 7.31 -8.26
C PHE A 235 0.13 6.14 -9.25
N ASP A 236 1.17 5.32 -9.08
CA ASP A 236 1.41 4.14 -9.91
C ASP A 236 0.71 2.87 -9.38
N MET A 237 0.06 2.92 -8.20
CA MET A 237 -0.62 1.76 -7.63
C MET A 237 -1.80 1.33 -8.52
N PRO A 238 -1.86 0.06 -8.95
CA PRO A 238 -2.90 -0.39 -9.86
C PRO A 238 -4.24 -0.59 -9.14
N LEU A 239 -5.33 -0.58 -9.91
CA LEU A 239 -6.64 -1.02 -9.43
C LEU A 239 -6.69 -2.55 -9.35
N SER A 240 -7.42 -3.08 -8.36
CA SER A 240 -7.81 -4.48 -8.33
C SER A 240 -8.69 -4.85 -9.54
N LYS A 241 -8.66 -6.13 -9.91
CA LYS A 241 -9.31 -6.61 -11.14
C LYS A 241 -10.80 -6.27 -11.22
N GLY A 242 -11.54 -6.37 -10.11
CA GLY A 242 -12.97 -6.05 -10.08
C GLY A 242 -13.24 -4.57 -10.27
N THR A 243 -12.45 -3.72 -9.59
CA THR A 243 -12.50 -2.27 -9.74
C THR A 243 -12.19 -1.86 -11.16
N TYR A 244 -11.06 -2.34 -11.72
CA TYR A 244 -10.67 -2.09 -13.11
C TYR A 244 -11.76 -2.47 -14.11
N ALA A 245 -12.25 -3.72 -14.03
CA ALA A 245 -13.20 -4.27 -15.00
C ALA A 245 -14.57 -3.60 -14.95
N SER A 246 -14.93 -3.00 -13.81
CA SER A 246 -16.14 -2.20 -13.68
C SER A 246 -15.95 -0.75 -14.14
N LEU A 247 -14.80 -0.12 -13.85
CA LEU A 247 -14.60 1.32 -14.08
C LEU A 247 -14.10 1.64 -15.50
N ILE A 248 -12.97 1.06 -15.91
CA ILE A 248 -12.24 1.50 -17.10
C ILE A 248 -13.06 1.32 -18.39
N PRO A 249 -13.77 0.20 -18.61
CA PRO A 249 -14.63 0.05 -19.79
C PRO A 249 -15.75 1.10 -19.86
N GLN A 250 -16.39 1.44 -18.74
CA GLN A 250 -17.45 2.46 -18.70
C GLN A 250 -16.90 3.84 -19.05
N LEU A 251 -15.74 4.21 -18.51
CA LEU A 251 -15.08 5.47 -18.87
C LEU A 251 -14.69 5.53 -20.35
N LYS A 252 -14.14 4.43 -20.89
CA LYS A 252 -13.78 4.33 -22.32
C LYS A 252 -14.99 4.44 -23.25
N GLU A 253 -16.13 3.88 -22.85
CA GLU A 253 -17.39 4.03 -23.59
C GLU A 253 -17.89 5.48 -23.54
N ASN A 254 -17.88 6.12 -22.36
CA ASN A 254 -18.38 7.47 -22.20
C ASN A 254 -17.58 8.53 -22.97
N ILE A 255 -16.28 8.30 -23.17
CA ILE A 255 -15.39 9.18 -23.96
C ILE A 255 -15.26 8.73 -25.42
N HIS A 256 -15.97 7.68 -25.84
CA HIS A 256 -15.90 7.19 -27.21
C HIS A 256 -16.31 8.29 -28.19
N GLY A 257 -15.46 8.53 -29.20
CA GLY A 257 -15.66 9.61 -30.18
C GLY A 257 -15.21 11.01 -29.72
N MET A 258 -14.80 11.19 -28.46
CA MET A 258 -14.16 12.43 -28.03
C MET A 258 -12.72 12.51 -28.54
N ASN A 259 -12.28 13.71 -28.92
CA ASN A 259 -10.85 13.94 -29.11
C ASN A 259 -10.10 13.89 -27.77
N VAL A 260 -8.78 13.70 -27.81
CA VAL A 260 -7.94 13.54 -26.60
C VAL A 260 -8.15 14.67 -25.58
N ARG A 261 -8.24 15.93 -26.04
CA ARG A 261 -8.47 17.07 -25.14
C ARG A 261 -9.79 16.93 -24.39
N ASP A 262 -10.88 16.69 -25.12
CA ASP A 262 -12.22 16.62 -24.55
C ASP A 262 -12.40 15.38 -23.65
N GLY A 263 -11.70 14.29 -23.97
CA GLY A 263 -11.67 13.09 -23.13
C GLY A 263 -10.85 13.26 -21.85
N VAL A 264 -9.70 13.94 -21.90
CA VAL A 264 -8.94 14.30 -20.70
C VAL A 264 -9.74 15.31 -19.84
N ASP A 265 -10.44 16.26 -20.47
CA ASP A 265 -11.35 17.17 -19.75
C ASP A 265 -12.48 16.38 -19.07
N TYR A 266 -13.08 15.40 -19.75
CA TYR A 266 -14.08 14.49 -19.15
C TYR A 266 -13.53 13.76 -17.92
N LEU A 267 -12.33 13.15 -18.02
CA LEU A 267 -11.70 12.46 -16.89
C LEU A 267 -11.39 13.42 -15.73
N MET A 268 -10.92 14.63 -16.03
CA MET A 268 -10.67 15.68 -15.04
C MET A 268 -11.97 16.07 -14.32
N ARG A 269 -13.08 16.14 -15.04
CA ARG A 269 -14.40 16.50 -14.50
C ARG A 269 -14.99 15.38 -13.65
N PHE A 270 -14.79 14.14 -14.07
CA PHE A 270 -15.13 12.95 -13.29
C PHE A 270 -14.41 12.97 -11.93
N THR A 271 -13.09 13.10 -11.93
CA THR A 271 -12.31 13.13 -10.67
C THR A 271 -12.61 14.35 -9.82
N ARG A 272 -12.98 15.47 -10.45
CA ARG A 272 -13.35 16.71 -9.76
C ARG A 272 -14.71 16.64 -9.07
N TYR A 273 -15.70 15.96 -9.63
CA TYR A 273 -17.08 16.12 -9.15
C TYR A 273 -17.77 14.83 -8.70
N ALA A 274 -17.20 13.66 -8.96
CA ALA A 274 -17.80 12.39 -8.55
C ALA A 274 -17.61 12.06 -7.05
N PHE A 275 -16.89 12.88 -6.30
CA PHE A 275 -16.51 12.64 -4.90
C PHE A 275 -16.76 13.87 -4.03
N ALA A 276 -17.21 13.66 -2.79
CA ALA A 276 -17.27 14.74 -1.80
C ALA A 276 -15.84 15.18 -1.42
N TYR A 277 -15.65 16.50 -1.22
CA TYR A 277 -14.35 17.04 -0.81
C TYR A 277 -14.28 17.14 0.71
N GLU A 278 -13.19 16.67 1.29
CA GLU A 278 -12.84 16.83 2.71
C GLU A 278 -11.31 16.72 2.83
N ALA A 279 -10.69 17.56 3.66
CA ALA A 279 -9.24 17.51 3.86
C ALA A 279 -8.84 16.31 4.74
N ASP A 280 -7.66 15.74 4.50
CA ASP A 280 -7.13 14.60 5.26
C ASP A 280 -7.10 14.81 6.78
N GLN A 281 -6.74 16.02 7.23
CA GLN A 281 -6.71 16.34 8.66
C GLN A 281 -8.11 16.23 9.29
N ASP A 282 -9.16 16.54 8.53
CA ASP A 282 -10.55 16.48 8.99
C ASP A 282 -11.11 15.04 8.86
N ASN A 283 -10.71 14.30 7.82
CA ASN A 283 -11.21 12.95 7.51
C ASN A 283 -10.47 11.82 8.27
N PHE A 284 -9.14 11.91 8.39
CA PHE A 284 -8.28 10.86 8.98
C PHE A 284 -7.53 11.30 10.24
N GLY A 285 -7.55 12.60 10.59
CA GLY A 285 -6.83 13.14 11.75
C GLY A 285 -5.30 13.22 11.57
N LYS A 286 -4.80 12.87 10.38
CA LYS A 286 -3.39 12.91 9.96
C LYS A 286 -3.32 12.97 8.43
N GLU A 287 -2.19 13.39 7.89
CA GLU A 287 -1.89 13.30 6.45
C GLU A 287 -1.92 11.82 6.01
N LYS A 288 -2.64 11.53 4.93
CA LYS A 288 -2.83 10.17 4.40
C LYS A 288 -3.18 10.20 2.92
N HIS A 289 -2.16 10.12 2.08
CA HIS A 289 -2.35 9.98 0.63
C HIS A 289 -3.12 8.70 0.28
N LEU A 290 -4.15 8.81 -0.57
CA LEU A 290 -4.89 7.69 -1.11
C LEU A 290 -4.41 7.34 -2.53
N SER A 291 -4.34 6.04 -2.81
CA SER A 291 -4.23 5.56 -4.19
C SER A 291 -5.53 5.76 -4.97
N ALA A 292 -5.49 5.64 -6.30
CA ALA A 292 -6.67 5.71 -7.14
C ALA A 292 -7.80 4.76 -6.68
N GLU A 293 -7.47 3.54 -6.24
CA GLU A 293 -8.48 2.60 -5.73
C GLU A 293 -9.04 3.01 -4.38
N GLN A 294 -8.21 3.58 -3.49
CA GLN A 294 -8.69 4.11 -2.23
C GLN A 294 -9.60 5.32 -2.46
N THR A 295 -9.26 6.25 -3.35
CA THR A 295 -10.12 7.39 -3.73
C THR A 295 -11.51 6.93 -4.20
N LEU A 296 -11.59 5.83 -4.97
CA LEU A 296 -12.86 5.25 -5.40
C LEU A 296 -13.64 4.60 -4.23
N LEU A 297 -12.92 4.07 -3.25
CA LEU A 297 -13.48 3.31 -2.13
C LEU A 297 -13.97 4.19 -0.98
N TYR A 298 -13.29 5.30 -0.65
CA TYR A 298 -13.72 6.24 0.39
C TYR A 298 -14.77 7.22 -0.14
N ASP A 299 -15.54 7.83 0.77
CA ASP A 299 -16.63 8.75 0.42
C ASP A 299 -16.15 10.19 0.22
N HIS A 300 -14.99 10.51 0.78
CA HIS A 300 -14.34 11.81 0.72
C HIS A 300 -12.93 11.69 0.14
N SER A 301 -12.47 12.73 -0.53
CA SER A 301 -11.13 12.84 -1.11
C SER A 301 -10.64 14.29 -1.22
N ASP A 302 -9.35 14.49 -1.00
CA ASP A 302 -8.69 15.80 -1.09
C ASP A 302 -7.96 16.02 -2.45
N CYS A 303 -6.98 16.93 -2.50
CA CYS A 303 -6.33 17.27 -3.77
C CYS A 303 -5.32 16.23 -4.24
N GLU A 304 -4.58 15.63 -3.31
CA GLU A 304 -3.62 14.55 -3.53
C GLU A 304 -4.33 13.31 -4.10
N ASP A 305 -5.45 12.93 -3.48
CA ASP A 305 -6.24 11.75 -3.84
C ASP A 305 -6.87 11.85 -5.24
N ARG A 306 -7.39 13.03 -5.56
CA ARG A 306 -8.02 13.31 -6.87
C ARG A 306 -6.98 13.43 -7.96
N ALA A 307 -5.80 13.98 -7.64
CA ALA A 307 -4.66 13.95 -8.54
C ALA A 307 -4.20 12.51 -8.80
N ALA A 308 -4.05 11.66 -7.78
CA ALA A 308 -3.68 10.27 -7.96
C ALA A 308 -4.66 9.51 -8.88
N LEU A 309 -5.97 9.69 -8.67
CA LEU A 309 -6.99 9.09 -9.52
C LEU A 309 -6.95 9.65 -10.95
N PHE A 310 -6.82 10.96 -11.14
CA PHE A 310 -6.76 11.57 -12.47
C PHE A 310 -5.51 11.12 -13.24
N TYR A 311 -4.35 11.11 -12.57
CA TYR A 311 -3.10 10.57 -13.13
C TYR A 311 -3.30 9.13 -13.59
N TYR A 312 -3.85 8.27 -12.72
CA TYR A 312 -4.08 6.87 -13.04
C TYR A 312 -4.96 6.72 -14.29
N LEU A 313 -6.07 7.46 -14.37
CA LEU A 313 -7.00 7.37 -15.48
C LEU A 313 -6.41 7.87 -16.80
N VAL A 314 -5.68 9.00 -16.80
CA VAL A 314 -5.03 9.53 -18.01
C VAL A 314 -3.94 8.57 -18.48
N LYS A 315 -3.13 8.02 -17.57
CA LYS A 315 -2.12 7.00 -17.86
C LYS A 315 -2.74 5.75 -18.47
N GLU A 316 -3.80 5.22 -17.87
CA GLU A 316 -4.43 3.96 -18.27
C GLU A 316 -5.23 4.07 -19.59
N ILE A 317 -5.88 5.20 -19.84
CA ILE A 317 -6.79 5.36 -20.98
C ILE A 317 -6.08 5.97 -22.19
N TYR A 318 -5.27 7.01 -21.97
CA TYR A 318 -4.63 7.78 -23.05
C TYR A 318 -3.12 7.59 -23.11
N ASN A 319 -2.50 7.12 -22.03
CA ASN A 319 -1.06 6.93 -21.91
C ASN A 319 -0.28 8.20 -22.34
N LEU A 320 -0.67 9.36 -21.79
CA LEU A 320 -0.06 10.65 -22.10
C LEU A 320 1.04 11.00 -21.09
N PRO A 321 2.09 11.73 -21.51
CA PRO A 321 3.07 12.28 -20.59
C PRO A 321 2.45 13.27 -19.61
N MET A 322 2.86 13.20 -18.35
CA MET A 322 2.33 14.03 -17.26
C MET A 322 3.41 14.46 -16.31
N ILE A 323 3.21 15.60 -15.66
CA ILE A 323 3.97 16.04 -14.49
C ILE A 323 3.02 16.36 -13.35
N VAL A 324 3.43 16.05 -12.13
CA VAL A 324 2.73 16.41 -10.89
C VAL A 324 3.36 17.66 -10.32
N LEU A 325 2.54 18.68 -10.08
CA LEU A 325 2.94 19.97 -9.54
C LEU A 325 2.53 20.03 -8.06
N ALA A 326 3.51 20.11 -7.18
CA ALA A 326 3.31 20.31 -5.75
C ALA A 326 3.50 21.79 -5.40
N TYR A 327 2.40 22.45 -5.06
CA TYR A 327 2.39 23.74 -4.40
C TYR A 327 2.39 23.53 -2.87
N PRO A 328 2.73 24.54 -2.05
CA PRO A 328 2.81 24.38 -0.59
C PRO A 328 1.55 23.80 0.10
N HIS A 329 0.36 24.03 -0.48
CA HIS A 329 -0.93 23.56 0.06
C HIS A 329 -1.86 23.01 -1.03
N HIS A 330 -1.31 22.57 -2.17
CA HIS A 330 -2.14 22.06 -3.27
C HIS A 330 -1.33 21.15 -4.20
N LEU A 331 -1.90 20.02 -4.59
CA LEU A 331 -1.32 19.12 -5.59
C LEU A 331 -2.19 19.13 -6.85
N THR A 332 -1.57 19.25 -8.02
CA THR A 332 -2.28 19.18 -9.31
C THR A 332 -1.43 18.56 -10.41
N ILE A 333 -1.99 18.35 -11.59
CA ILE A 333 -1.33 17.63 -12.69
C ILE A 333 -1.27 18.52 -13.91
N ALA A 334 -0.20 18.42 -14.69
CA ALA A 334 -0.15 18.96 -16.04
C ALA A 334 0.10 17.84 -17.06
N VAL A 335 -0.69 17.85 -18.13
CA VAL A 335 -0.67 16.82 -19.18
C VAL A 335 -0.06 17.40 -20.44
N LYS A 336 0.79 16.63 -21.12
CA LYS A 336 1.33 17.00 -22.42
C LYS A 336 0.33 16.62 -23.52
N PHE A 337 -0.15 17.63 -24.23
CA PHE A 337 -0.96 17.48 -25.43
C PHE A 337 -0.12 17.79 -26.67
N ASP A 338 -0.59 17.39 -27.86
CA ASP A 338 0.04 17.74 -29.15
C ASP A 338 0.26 19.25 -29.30
N LYS A 339 -0.71 20.04 -28.82
CA LYS A 339 -0.64 21.49 -28.74
C LYS A 339 -0.95 21.93 -27.31
N PRO A 340 -0.10 22.76 -26.68
CA PRO A 340 -0.37 23.26 -25.34
C PRO A 340 -1.64 24.08 -25.32
N ILE A 341 -2.39 23.96 -24.22
CA ILE A 341 -3.65 24.64 -23.98
C ILE A 341 -3.43 25.61 -22.82
N GLY A 342 -3.81 26.87 -22.99
CA GLY A 342 -3.64 27.88 -21.96
C GLY A 342 -2.16 28.23 -21.68
N LYS A 343 -1.85 28.56 -20.42
CA LYS A 343 -0.47 28.86 -20.00
C LYS A 343 0.24 27.55 -19.69
N ALA A 344 1.18 27.17 -20.55
CA ALA A 344 1.92 25.92 -20.39
C ALA A 344 2.99 26.01 -19.29
N ILE A 345 3.31 24.85 -18.73
CA ILE A 345 4.48 24.61 -17.88
C ILE A 345 5.57 24.00 -18.76
N ASP A 346 6.75 24.63 -18.78
CA ASP A 346 7.93 24.10 -19.46
C ASP A 346 8.70 23.16 -18.54
N TYR A 347 8.92 21.91 -18.96
CA TYR A 347 9.72 20.93 -18.23
C TYR A 347 10.45 20.01 -19.20
N ASN A 348 11.77 19.85 -19.04
CA ASN A 348 12.63 19.02 -19.91
C ASN A 348 12.39 19.21 -21.42
N GLY A 349 12.22 20.47 -21.85
CA GLY A 349 11.99 20.84 -23.25
C GLY A 349 10.59 20.52 -23.80
N SER A 350 9.68 20.04 -22.95
CA SER A 350 8.27 19.78 -23.28
C SER A 350 7.33 20.77 -22.60
N LYS A 351 6.16 20.98 -23.20
CA LYS A 351 5.11 21.88 -22.69
C LYS A 351 3.91 21.09 -22.19
N TYR A 352 3.54 21.32 -20.93
CA TYR A 352 2.44 20.64 -20.26
C TYR A 352 1.33 21.65 -19.95
N SER A 353 0.06 21.25 -20.07
CA SER A 353 -1.10 22.09 -19.75
C SER A 353 -1.69 21.63 -18.43
N VAL A 354 -1.87 22.54 -17.48
CA VAL A 354 -2.44 22.21 -16.17
C VAL A 354 -3.86 21.68 -16.31
N CYS A 355 -4.14 20.55 -15.69
CA CYS A 355 -5.44 19.91 -15.57
C CYS A 355 -5.75 19.80 -14.08
N GLU A 356 -6.68 20.60 -13.58
CA GLU A 356 -7.01 20.67 -12.16
C GLU A 356 -8.08 19.64 -11.78
N PRO A 357 -7.76 18.51 -11.14
CA PRO A 357 -8.75 17.48 -10.83
C PRO A 357 -9.52 17.77 -9.53
N THR A 358 -9.23 18.85 -8.82
CA THR A 358 -9.86 19.19 -7.53
C THR A 358 -10.80 20.39 -7.67
N PRO A 359 -11.96 20.41 -7.00
CA PRO A 359 -12.85 21.56 -6.98
C PRO A 359 -12.12 22.84 -6.57
N GLN A 360 -12.37 23.90 -7.31
CA GLN A 360 -11.85 25.24 -7.03
C GLN A 360 -13.02 26.21 -6.91
N ARG A 361 -12.78 27.38 -6.32
CA ARG A 361 -13.78 28.47 -6.27
C ARG A 361 -14.28 28.90 -7.66
N GLN A 362 -13.49 28.62 -8.69
CA GLN A 362 -13.79 28.93 -10.08
C GLN A 362 -13.86 27.62 -10.85
N ASP A 363 -14.75 27.56 -11.84
CA ASP A 363 -14.69 26.46 -12.79
C ASP A 363 -13.47 26.62 -13.72
N LEU A 364 -12.44 25.81 -13.51
CA LEU A 364 -11.19 25.85 -14.29
C LEU A 364 -11.22 24.87 -15.47
N PRO A 365 -11.10 25.35 -16.72
CA PRO A 365 -10.81 24.49 -17.86
C PRO A 365 -9.33 24.11 -17.92
N ILE A 366 -8.98 23.13 -18.77
CA ILE A 366 -7.59 22.77 -19.06
C ILE A 366 -6.76 24.01 -19.42
N GLY A 367 -5.54 24.10 -18.90
CA GLY A 367 -4.59 25.17 -19.14
C GLY A 367 -4.78 26.40 -18.26
N LYS A 368 -5.66 26.33 -17.25
CA LYS A 368 -5.89 27.38 -16.27
C LYS A 368 -5.52 26.91 -14.86
N VAL A 369 -4.92 27.83 -14.11
CA VAL A 369 -4.68 27.71 -12.67
C VAL A 369 -5.54 28.74 -11.93
N SER A 370 -5.91 28.43 -10.70
CA SER A 370 -6.67 29.34 -9.83
C SER A 370 -5.88 30.63 -9.60
N HIS A 371 -6.57 31.72 -9.24
CA HIS A 371 -5.90 32.99 -8.96
C HIS A 371 -4.88 32.85 -7.82
N GLU A 372 -5.19 32.02 -6.83
CA GLU A 372 -4.38 31.77 -5.64
C GLU A 372 -3.04 31.08 -5.98
N LEU A 373 -2.98 30.29 -7.06
CA LEU A 373 -1.77 29.55 -7.46
C LEU A 373 -0.94 30.23 -8.54
N ARG A 374 -1.42 31.30 -9.19
CA ARG A 374 -0.77 31.90 -10.38
C ARG A 374 0.67 32.38 -10.16
N ASN A 375 0.97 32.84 -8.95
CA ASN A 375 2.26 33.42 -8.57
C ASN A 375 2.87 32.67 -7.37
N VAL A 376 2.46 31.42 -7.17
CA VAL A 376 3.00 30.55 -6.13
C VAL A 376 3.97 29.59 -6.81
N ASP A 377 5.16 29.44 -6.21
CA ASP A 377 6.13 28.49 -6.69
C ASP A 377 5.64 27.06 -6.45
N TYR A 378 6.01 26.17 -7.37
CA TYR A 378 5.70 24.74 -7.28
C TYR A 378 6.95 23.92 -7.57
N GLU A 379 6.95 22.69 -7.06
CA GLU A 379 7.93 21.67 -7.38
C GLU A 379 7.34 20.61 -8.31
N ILE A 380 8.15 20.09 -9.23
CA ILE A 380 7.76 18.93 -10.04
C ILE A 380 8.21 17.68 -9.29
N VAL A 381 7.27 17.04 -8.59
CA VAL A 381 7.55 15.91 -7.69
C VAL A 381 7.45 14.55 -8.38
N LEU A 382 6.81 14.50 -9.55
CA LEU A 382 6.71 13.29 -10.39
C LEU A 382 6.61 13.70 -11.86
N ALA A 383 7.28 12.94 -12.72
CA ALA A 383 7.13 13.00 -14.16
C ALA A 383 6.90 11.59 -14.72
N TYR A 384 5.92 11.47 -15.61
CA TYR A 384 5.58 10.27 -16.33
C TYR A 384 5.78 10.49 -17.82
N GLU A 385 6.54 9.59 -18.44
CA GLU A 385 6.67 9.46 -19.88
C GLU A 385 6.28 8.03 -20.26
N PRO A 386 5.42 7.83 -21.28
CA PRO A 386 5.13 6.51 -21.83
C PRO A 386 6.40 5.82 -22.32
N ASN A 387 6.51 4.51 -22.06
CA ASN A 387 7.61 3.67 -22.54
C ASN A 387 7.49 3.34 -24.04
#